data_AF-A0A660E683-F1
#
_entry.id   AF-A0A660E683-F1
#
_cell.length_a   1.000
_cell.length_b   1.000
_cell.length_c   1.000
_cell.angle_alpha   90.00
_cell.angle_beta   90.00
_cell.angle_gamma   90.00
#
_symmetry.space_group_name_H-M   'P 1'
#
loop_
_entity.id
_entity.type
_entity.pdbx_description
1 polymer ?
#
loop_
_entity_poly.entity_id
_entity_poly.type
_entity_poly.pdbx_seq_one_letter_code
_entity_poly.pdbx_strand_id
1 'polypeptide(L)'
;MASAYQKIDAGQGDWLTPLNTMLKAYGDATNDSGWIQLPLKNTVDIGTVSYLAIRSIGPLVAIKTQFAVATAGNTSVGDIPTNLVNNESWRYQVGMCYPSTPIAFTLNAKFELSVNIPAANINQMFDLEGIITKESIDKYIKS
;
A
#
# COMPACT_ATOMS: atom_id res chain seq x y z
N MET A 1 -13.81 17.35 13.04
CA MET A 1 -13.13 17.26 11.73
C MET A 1 -12.41 18.60 11.52
N ALA A 2 -11.11 18.65 11.77
CA ALA A 2 -10.36 19.90 11.70
C ALA A 2 -10.07 20.26 10.23
N SER A 3 -10.38 21.50 9.85
CA SER A 3 -10.03 22.08 8.55
C SER A 3 -8.51 22.11 8.42
N ALA A 4 -7.94 21.21 7.61
CA ALA A 4 -6.48 20.98 7.52
C ALA A 4 -5.70 22.09 6.81
N TYR A 5 -6.29 23.25 6.56
CA TYR A 5 -5.62 24.39 5.95
C TYR A 5 -5.97 25.65 6.72
N GLN A 6 -5.02 26.15 7.53
CA GLN A 6 -5.13 27.48 8.11
C GLN A 6 -4.96 28.49 6.99
N LYS A 7 -6.01 29.28 6.74
CA LYS A 7 -5.94 30.45 5.86
C LYS A 7 -4.85 31.39 6.39
N ILE A 8 -3.92 31.79 5.54
CA ILE A 8 -2.92 32.81 5.89
C ILE A 8 -3.63 34.17 5.79
N ASP A 9 -3.80 34.85 6.93
CA ASP A 9 -4.43 36.16 6.97
C ASP A 9 -3.39 37.28 6.81
N ALA A 10 -3.82 38.40 6.22
CA ALA A 10 -2.98 39.57 6.05
C ALA A 10 -2.60 40.15 7.43
N GLY A 11 -1.29 40.31 7.69
CA GLY A 11 -0.77 40.84 8.96
C GLY A 11 -0.42 39.77 10.01
N GLN A 12 -0.52 38.48 9.69
CA GLN A 12 -0.06 37.41 10.57
C GLN A 12 1.47 37.48 10.79
N GLY A 13 1.89 37.53 12.06
CA GLY A 13 3.31 37.66 12.44
C GLY A 13 4.17 36.46 12.08
N ASP A 14 3.64 35.23 12.21
CA ASP A 14 4.31 34.00 11.76
C ASP A 14 3.56 33.39 10.57
N TRP A 15 3.72 34.02 9.40
CA TRP A 15 3.14 33.54 8.14
C TRP A 15 3.99 32.44 7.47
N LEU A 16 5.26 32.28 7.89
CA LEU A 16 6.19 31.31 7.31
C LEU A 16 5.80 29.86 7.65
N THR A 17 5.42 29.59 8.89
CA THR A 17 5.00 28.26 9.34
C THR A 17 3.80 27.69 8.55
N PRO A 18 2.65 28.39 8.43
CA PRO A 18 1.53 27.89 7.64
C PRO A 18 1.84 27.82 6.14
N LEU A 19 2.63 28.76 5.60
CA LEU A 19 3.06 28.72 4.20
C LEU A 19 3.88 27.46 3.88
N ASN A 20 4.90 27.16 4.70
CA ASN A 20 5.72 25.97 4.53
C ASN A 20 4.88 24.68 4.66
N THR A 21 3.87 24.69 5.52
CA THR A 21 2.94 23.58 5.68
C THR A 21 2.09 23.37 4.42
N MET A 22 1.55 24.45 3.84
CA MET A 22 0.77 24.40 2.61
C MET A 22 1.62 23.96 1.40
N LEU A 23 2.83 24.50 1.26
CA LEU A 23 3.76 24.13 0.19
C LEU A 23 4.19 22.67 0.29
N LYS A 24 4.46 22.19 1.50
CA LYS A 24 4.76 20.78 1.74
C LYS A 24 3.58 19.88 1.39
N ALA A 25 2.37 20.23 1.83
CA ALA A 25 1.16 19.46 1.51
C ALA A 25 0.90 19.40 0.00
N TYR A 26 1.13 20.51 -0.73
CA TYR A 26 1.02 20.53 -2.18
C TYR A 26 2.10 19.68 -2.86
N GLY A 27 3.34 19.77 -2.40
CA GLY A 27 4.44 18.91 -2.86
C GLY A 27 4.14 17.43 -2.61
N ASP A 28 3.62 17.08 -1.44
CA ASP A 28 3.23 15.71 -1.11
C ASP A 28 2.04 15.25 -1.97
N ALA A 29 1.03 16.09 -2.21
CA ALA A 29 -0.12 15.75 -3.05
C ALA A 29 0.24 15.51 -4.53
N THR A 30 1.34 16.10 -4.99
CA THR A 30 1.85 15.96 -6.37
C THR A 30 2.97 14.93 -6.50
N ASN A 31 3.49 14.43 -5.38
CA ASN A 31 4.56 13.43 -5.35
C ASN A 31 4.01 12.03 -5.62
N ASP A 32 4.06 11.64 -6.88
CA ASP A 32 3.61 10.36 -7.38
C ASP A 32 4.75 9.60 -8.05
N SER A 33 5.01 8.37 -7.62
CA SER A 33 6.07 7.54 -8.20
C SER A 33 5.69 6.90 -9.54
N GLY A 34 4.41 6.90 -9.90
CA GLY A 34 3.88 5.99 -10.90
C GLY A 34 3.91 4.53 -10.43
N TRP A 35 3.43 3.62 -11.30
CA TRP A 35 3.42 2.18 -11.02
C TRP A 35 4.80 1.56 -11.25
N ILE A 36 5.30 0.90 -10.21
CA ILE A 36 6.55 0.13 -10.23
C ILE A 36 6.18 -1.35 -10.14
N GLN A 37 6.66 -2.14 -11.10
CA GLN A 37 6.50 -3.60 -11.08
C GLN A 37 7.56 -4.21 -10.16
N LEU A 38 7.11 -5.07 -9.24
CA LEU A 38 7.94 -5.80 -8.30
C LEU A 38 7.95 -7.30 -8.69
N PRO A 39 9.04 -8.02 -8.42
CA PRO A 39 9.08 -9.46 -8.64
C PRO A 39 8.06 -10.20 -7.77
N LEU A 40 7.26 -11.05 -8.41
CA LEU A 40 6.42 -12.03 -7.71
C LEU A 40 7.28 -13.18 -7.17
N LYS A 41 6.89 -13.70 -6.01
CA LYS A 41 7.40 -14.91 -5.40
C LYS A 41 6.35 -16.00 -5.50
N ASN A 42 6.80 -17.25 -5.68
CA ASN A 42 5.98 -18.46 -5.59
C ASN A 42 4.71 -18.46 -6.47
N THR A 43 4.80 -17.98 -7.70
CA THR A 43 3.67 -17.93 -8.63
C THR A 43 3.72 -19.04 -9.68
N VAL A 44 2.56 -19.40 -10.23
CA VAL A 44 2.42 -20.26 -11.41
C VAL A 44 1.66 -19.54 -12.51
N ASP A 45 1.99 -19.89 -13.76
CA ASP A 45 1.28 -19.36 -14.92
C ASP A 45 -0.12 -19.99 -15.03
N ILE A 46 -1.14 -19.14 -15.15
CA ILE A 46 -2.54 -19.52 -15.33
C ILE A 46 -3.11 -18.98 -16.65
N GLY A 47 -2.24 -18.57 -17.60
CA GLY A 47 -2.65 -18.00 -18.88
C GLY A 47 -3.16 -16.56 -18.80
N THR A 48 -3.03 -15.92 -17.64
CA THR A 48 -3.31 -14.49 -17.42
C THR A 48 -2.07 -13.78 -16.88
N VAL A 49 -2.04 -12.46 -17.04
CA VAL A 49 -0.91 -11.64 -16.57
C VAL A 49 -0.84 -11.70 -15.05
N SER A 50 0.26 -12.24 -14.52
CA SER A 50 0.58 -12.18 -13.09
C SER A 50 1.51 -11.00 -12.82
N TYR A 51 1.19 -10.20 -11.80
CA TYR A 51 1.96 -9.01 -11.45
C TYR A 51 1.85 -8.67 -9.96
N LEU A 52 2.85 -7.96 -9.44
CA LEU A 52 2.80 -7.20 -8.20
C LEU A 52 3.27 -5.78 -8.54
N ALA A 53 2.40 -4.79 -8.35
CA ALA A 53 2.68 -3.41 -8.67
C ALA A 53 2.45 -2.52 -7.45
N ILE A 54 3.30 -1.52 -7.30
CA ILE A 54 3.23 -0.57 -6.20
C ILE A 54 3.33 0.87 -6.73
N ARG A 55 2.62 1.79 -6.08
CA ARG A 55 2.68 3.22 -6.39
C ARG A 55 2.61 4.03 -5.11
N SER A 56 3.55 4.95 -4.94
CA SER A 56 3.57 5.91 -3.84
C SER A 56 2.88 7.20 -4.28
N ILE A 57 1.91 7.69 -3.50
CA ILE A 57 1.16 8.93 -3.77
C ILE A 57 1.14 9.75 -2.47
N GLY A 58 2.01 10.75 -2.36
CA GLY A 58 2.14 11.55 -1.14
C GLY A 58 2.35 10.69 0.10
N PRO A 59 1.45 10.72 1.11
CA PRO A 59 1.55 9.89 2.32
C PRO A 59 1.00 8.45 2.16
N LEU A 60 0.50 8.09 0.97
CA LEU A 60 -0.15 6.81 0.68
C LEU A 60 0.71 5.92 -0.22
N VAL A 61 0.43 4.63 -0.15
CA VAL A 61 0.99 3.60 -1.04
C VAL A 61 -0.15 2.72 -1.51
N ALA A 62 -0.33 2.65 -2.82
CA ALA A 62 -1.25 1.72 -3.46
C ALA A 62 -0.49 0.45 -3.85
N ILE A 63 -1.11 -0.70 -3.59
CA ILE A 63 -0.59 -2.03 -3.91
C ILE A 63 -1.62 -2.70 -4.79
N LYS A 64 -1.18 -3.26 -5.93
CA LYS A 64 -1.98 -4.13 -6.78
C LYS A 64 -1.25 -5.44 -7.01
N THR A 65 -1.94 -6.56 -6.94
CA THR A 65 -1.32 -7.84 -7.29
C THR A 65 -2.34 -8.79 -7.86
N GLN A 66 -1.95 -9.53 -8.90
CA GLN A 66 -2.71 -10.62 -9.47
C GLN A 66 -1.77 -11.80 -9.67
N PHE A 67 -2.10 -12.98 -9.13
CA PHE A 67 -1.25 -14.16 -9.26
C PHE A 67 -2.04 -15.43 -8.94
N ALA A 68 -1.45 -16.57 -9.26
CA ALA A 68 -1.88 -17.88 -8.79
C ALA A 68 -0.71 -18.65 -8.19
N VAL A 69 -1.02 -19.65 -7.37
CA VAL A 69 -0.03 -20.52 -6.72
C VAL A 69 -0.45 -21.99 -6.81
N ALA A 70 0.51 -22.91 -6.82
CA ALA A 70 0.25 -24.36 -6.88
C ALA A 70 0.04 -25.03 -5.51
N THR A 71 0.36 -24.34 -4.42
CA THR A 71 0.37 -24.93 -3.07
C THR A 71 -0.51 -24.18 -2.09
N ALA A 72 -1.17 -24.93 -1.20
CA ALA A 72 -1.93 -24.37 -0.09
C ALA A 72 -1.00 -23.90 1.05
N GLY A 73 -1.52 -23.05 1.93
CA GLY A 73 -0.82 -22.55 3.11
C GLY A 73 -0.30 -21.12 2.95
N ASN A 74 0.53 -20.69 3.90
CA ASN A 74 1.09 -19.34 3.90
C ASN A 74 2.14 -19.22 2.79
N THR A 75 1.90 -18.30 1.85
CA THR A 75 2.75 -18.09 0.68
C THR A 75 3.22 -16.64 0.64
N SER A 76 4.53 -16.46 0.49
CA SER A 76 5.12 -15.14 0.19
C SER A 76 4.85 -14.77 -1.26
N VAL A 77 4.31 -13.57 -1.48
CA VAL A 77 3.91 -13.00 -2.77
C VAL A 77 4.99 -12.10 -3.33
N GLY A 78 5.68 -11.33 -2.48
CA GLY A 78 6.73 -10.41 -2.90
C GLY A 78 7.19 -9.50 -1.77
N ASP A 79 8.32 -8.82 -1.98
CA ASP A 79 8.86 -7.85 -1.03
C ASP A 79 8.57 -6.42 -1.50
N ILE A 80 8.06 -5.60 -0.59
CA ILE A 80 7.85 -4.18 -0.81
C ILE A 80 9.12 -3.41 -0.42
N PRO A 81 9.65 -2.54 -1.30
CA PRO A 81 10.82 -1.74 -0.99
C PRO A 81 10.63 -0.81 0.22
N THR A 82 11.62 -0.79 1.12
CA THR A 82 11.63 0.00 2.37
C THR A 82 11.62 1.51 2.14
N ASN A 83 12.04 1.97 0.95
CA ASN A 83 11.97 3.37 0.56
C ASN A 83 10.54 3.82 0.19
N LEU A 84 9.61 2.88 -0.02
CA LEU A 84 8.21 3.17 -0.34
C LEU A 84 7.32 3.05 0.90
N VAL A 85 7.59 2.08 1.77
CA VAL A 85 6.88 1.86 3.03
C VAL A 85 7.90 1.83 4.15
N ASN A 86 7.77 2.74 5.11
CA ASN A 86 8.70 2.89 6.24
C ASN A 86 8.02 2.64 7.60
N ASN A 87 6.85 1.99 7.58
CA ASN A 87 6.13 1.61 8.78
C ASN A 87 6.37 0.13 9.10
N GLU A 88 7.09 -0.13 10.19
CA GLU A 88 7.45 -1.47 10.68
C GLU A 88 6.26 -2.25 11.29
N SER A 89 5.03 -1.75 11.14
CA SER A 89 3.83 -2.41 11.67
C SER A 89 3.23 -3.39 10.68
N TRP A 90 2.70 -4.50 11.20
CA TRP A 90 1.87 -5.43 10.43
C TRP A 90 0.65 -4.70 9.84
N ARG A 91 0.33 -4.99 8.57
CA ARG A 91 -0.89 -4.51 7.90
C ARG A 91 -1.70 -5.67 7.36
N TYR A 92 -2.99 -5.59 7.57
CA TYR A 92 -3.97 -6.49 6.98
C TYR A 92 -4.60 -5.84 5.75
N GLN A 93 -4.78 -6.61 4.68
CA GLN A 93 -5.46 -6.20 3.46
C GLN A 93 -6.43 -7.30 3.01
N VAL A 94 -7.57 -6.92 2.44
CA VAL A 94 -8.53 -7.87 1.89
C VAL A 94 -8.40 -7.89 0.39
N GLY A 95 -8.09 -9.06 -0.16
CA GLY A 95 -8.17 -9.32 -1.59
C GLY A 95 -9.31 -10.28 -1.91
N MET A 96 -9.33 -10.76 -3.14
CA MET A 96 -10.33 -11.68 -3.69
C MET A 96 -9.65 -12.86 -4.37
N CYS A 97 -10.15 -14.05 -4.14
CA CYS A 97 -9.91 -15.21 -4.97
C CYS A 97 -11.07 -15.38 -5.95
N TYR A 98 -10.77 -15.54 -7.23
CA TYR A 98 -11.77 -15.86 -8.24
C TYR A 98 -12.46 -17.20 -7.89
N PRO A 99 -13.80 -17.30 -7.98
CA PRO A 99 -14.71 -16.29 -8.53
C PRO A 99 -15.17 -15.20 -7.56
N SER A 100 -15.17 -15.37 -6.24
CA SER A 100 -15.60 -14.31 -5.28
C SER A 100 -15.29 -14.63 -3.79
N THR A 101 -14.20 -15.33 -3.46
CA THR A 101 -13.88 -15.65 -2.06
C THR A 101 -12.93 -14.60 -1.48
N PRO A 102 -13.30 -13.86 -0.42
CA PRO A 102 -12.37 -12.94 0.23
C PRO A 102 -11.15 -13.68 0.76
N ILE A 103 -9.97 -13.12 0.56
CA ILE A 103 -8.71 -13.68 1.06
C ILE A 103 -7.89 -12.62 1.77
N ALA A 104 -7.26 -13.04 2.86
CA ALA A 104 -6.46 -12.18 3.72
C ALA A 104 -5.02 -12.09 3.20
N PHE A 105 -4.60 -10.86 2.90
CA PHE A 105 -3.21 -10.51 2.66
C PHE A 105 -2.61 -9.85 3.89
N THR A 106 -1.36 -10.18 4.18
CA THR A 106 -0.60 -9.62 5.30
C THR A 106 0.70 -9.03 4.79
N LEU A 107 0.93 -7.75 5.07
CA LEU A 107 2.25 -7.11 4.97
C LEU A 107 2.90 -7.16 6.34
N ASN A 108 4.01 -7.88 6.47
CA ASN A 108 4.71 -8.04 7.74
C ASN A 108 5.71 -6.89 8.00
N ALA A 109 6.31 -6.87 9.19
CA ALA A 109 7.30 -5.86 9.59
C ALA A 109 8.59 -5.87 8.76
N LYS A 110 8.83 -6.92 7.97
CA LYS A 110 9.94 -7.02 7.01
C LYS A 110 9.52 -6.57 5.60
N PHE A 111 8.34 -5.98 5.46
CA PHE A 111 7.76 -5.52 4.19
C PHE A 111 7.50 -6.64 3.18
N GLU A 112 7.36 -7.88 3.64
CA GLU A 112 6.94 -8.99 2.78
C GLU A 112 5.42 -9.08 2.76
N LEU A 113 4.85 -9.06 1.55
CA LEU A 113 3.45 -9.35 1.29
C LEU A 113 3.25 -10.86 1.23
N SER A 114 2.32 -11.37 2.03
CA SER A 114 2.00 -12.79 2.14
C SER A 114 0.50 -13.03 2.16
N VAL A 115 0.10 -14.24 1.81
CA VAL A 115 -1.31 -14.68 1.76
C VAL A 115 -1.44 -16.10 2.27
N ASN A 116 -2.52 -16.42 2.97
CA ASN A 116 -2.84 -17.80 3.32
C ASN A 116 -3.80 -18.40 2.29
N ILE A 117 -3.31 -19.42 1.56
CA ILE A 117 -4.01 -20.04 0.44
C ILE A 117 -4.80 -21.26 0.93
N PRO A 118 -6.13 -21.25 0.87
CA PRO A 118 -6.91 -22.45 1.18
C PRO A 118 -6.68 -23.54 0.13
N ALA A 119 -6.72 -24.81 0.54
CA ALA A 119 -6.49 -25.93 -0.38
C ALA A 119 -7.49 -25.99 -1.55
N ALA A 120 -8.71 -25.47 -1.35
CA ALA A 120 -9.73 -25.39 -2.39
C ALA A 120 -9.43 -24.33 -3.46
N ASN A 121 -8.47 -23.43 -3.22
CA ASN A 121 -8.19 -22.28 -4.06
C ASN A 121 -6.82 -22.36 -4.76
N ILE A 122 -6.11 -23.49 -4.68
CA ILE A 122 -4.88 -23.69 -5.46
C ILE A 122 -5.16 -23.51 -6.96
N ASN A 123 -4.20 -22.95 -7.69
CA ASN A 123 -4.29 -22.62 -9.12
C ASN A 123 -5.44 -21.66 -9.48
N GLN A 124 -6.10 -21.03 -8.51
CA GLN A 124 -7.05 -19.96 -8.75
C GLN A 124 -6.32 -18.61 -8.74
N MET A 125 -6.96 -17.64 -9.38
CA MET A 125 -6.46 -16.26 -9.42
C MET A 125 -6.78 -15.56 -8.11
N PHE A 126 -5.75 -15.00 -7.48
CA PHE A 126 -5.84 -14.11 -6.34
C PHE A 126 -5.54 -12.69 -6.79
N ASP A 127 -6.37 -11.76 -6.37
CA ASP A 127 -6.26 -10.34 -6.65
C ASP A 127 -6.31 -9.54 -5.34
N LEU A 128 -5.57 -8.45 -5.29
CA LEU A 128 -5.63 -7.45 -4.23
C LEU A 128 -5.44 -6.08 -4.87
N GLU A 129 -6.37 -5.17 -4.59
CA GLU A 129 -6.19 -3.74 -4.77
C GLU A 129 -6.31 -3.06 -3.41
N GLY A 130 -5.19 -2.62 -2.85
CA GLY A 130 -5.09 -2.08 -1.49
C GLY A 130 -4.44 -0.71 -1.43
N ILE A 131 -4.76 0.06 -0.39
CA ILE A 131 -4.11 1.34 -0.06
C ILE A 131 -3.68 1.31 1.41
N ILE A 132 -2.42 1.66 1.65
CA ILE A 132 -1.85 1.80 2.99
C ILE A 132 -1.23 3.18 3.16
N THR A 133 -1.06 3.62 4.40
CA THR A 133 -0.25 4.81 4.72
C THR A 133 1.22 4.43 4.79
N LYS A 134 2.10 5.30 4.28
CA LYS A 134 3.56 5.14 4.38
C LYS A 134 4.01 5.01 5.83
N GLU A 135 3.48 5.87 6.69
CA GLU A 135 3.85 6.00 8.10
C GLU A 135 2.74 5.52 9.05
N SER A 136 3.03 5.39 10.35
CA SER A 136 2.01 5.12 11.37
C SER A 136 1.04 6.29 11.50
N ILE A 137 -0.23 5.99 11.77
CA ILE A 137 -1.26 7.01 11.99
C ILE A 137 -0.97 7.84 13.27
N ASP A 138 -0.19 7.29 14.21
CA ASP A 138 0.18 7.97 15.46
C ASP A 138 0.92 9.29 15.24
N LYS A 139 1.64 9.43 14.13
CA LYS A 139 2.30 10.69 13.75
C LYS A 139 1.32 11.80 13.38
N TYR A 140 0.11 11.45 12.96
CA TYR A 140 -0.92 12.40 12.52
C TYR A 140 -1.95 12.72 13.61
N ILE A 141 -1.94 11.98 14.73
CA ILE A 141 -2.88 12.17 15.84
C ILE A 141 -2.31 13.10 16.93
N LYS A 142 -0.99 13.33 16.95
CA LYS A 142 -0.30 14.14 17.98
C LYS A 142 0.01 15.59 17.59
N SER A 143 -0.54 16.11 16.48
CA SER A 143 -0.37 17.51 16.06
C SER A 143 -1.53 18.39 16.46
#